data_AF-A0A095Y1R3-F1
#
_entry.id   AF-A0A095Y1R3-F1
#
_cell.length_a   1.000
_cell.length_b   1.000
_cell.length_c   1.000
_cell.angle_alpha   90.00
_cell.angle_beta   90.00
_cell.angle_gamma   90.00
#
_symmetry.space_group_name_H-M   'P 1'
#
loop_
_entity.id
_entity.type
_entity.pdbx_description
1 polymer ?
#
loop_
_entity_poly.entity_id
_entity_poly.type
_entity_poly.pdbx_seq_one_letter_code
_entity_poly.pdbx_strand_id
1 'polypeptide(L)'
;MFEGPLQDLIDEFARLPGIGPKSAQRIAFHLLKVEPEDVDRLQSALARVRDGVHFCRICGNISADEVCRYCADTRRDRGLICVVEEARDIQAIERTGEYEGRYHVLGGALDPLGGVGPNELNIRTLLQRIGGVLADVPAPPGFGPGDDSPNGEIDADGNVPAPEITEVIIATDPNTEGEATSTYLARLLRDFPGLAVTRLASGMPLGGDLEYVDELTLSRALTGRLAV
;
A
#
# COMPACT_ATOMS: atom_id res chain seq x y z
N MET A 1 29.86 -23.08 17.64
CA MET A 1 29.29 -21.90 18.30
C MET A 1 30.41 -20.88 18.32
N PHE A 2 30.17 -19.70 17.76
CA PHE A 2 31.16 -18.61 17.80
C PHE A 2 31.01 -17.88 19.14
N GLU A 3 32.00 -17.05 19.50
CA GLU A 3 31.96 -16.24 20.71
C GLU A 3 32.01 -14.76 20.36
N GLY A 4 31.38 -13.94 21.20
CA GLY A 4 31.42 -12.48 21.10
C GLY A 4 30.66 -11.93 19.88
N PRO A 5 31.08 -10.77 19.33
CA PRO A 5 30.29 -9.96 18.39
C PRO A 5 29.85 -10.70 17.12
N LEU A 6 30.59 -11.74 16.72
CA LEU A 6 30.24 -12.55 15.56
C LEU A 6 29.02 -13.43 15.80
N GLN A 7 28.86 -14.00 17.00
CA GLN A 7 27.71 -14.83 17.33
C GLN A 7 26.45 -13.97 17.46
N ASP A 8 26.57 -12.81 18.09
CA ASP A 8 25.47 -11.83 18.20
C ASP A 8 24.93 -11.44 16.80
N LEU A 9 25.83 -11.15 15.86
CA LEU A 9 25.44 -10.81 14.48
C LEU A 9 24.74 -11.96 13.74
N ILE A 10 25.19 -13.20 13.96
CA ILE A 10 24.56 -14.39 13.39
C ILE A 10 23.16 -14.58 13.94
N ASP A 11 22.99 -14.42 15.26
CA ASP A 11 21.71 -14.60 15.92
C ASP A 11 20.70 -13.51 15.50
N GLU A 12 21.15 -12.27 15.31
CA GLU A 12 20.30 -11.20 14.78
C GLU A 12 19.88 -11.45 13.32
N PHE A 13 20.81 -11.84 12.43
CA PHE A 13 20.45 -12.16 11.05
C PHE A 13 19.54 -13.39 10.92
N ALA A 14 19.67 -14.38 11.81
CA ALA A 14 18.84 -15.57 11.79
C ALA A 14 17.37 -15.31 12.21
N ARG A 15 17.07 -14.15 12.80
CA ARG A 15 15.70 -13.73 13.11
C ARG A 15 14.96 -13.16 11.91
N LEU A 16 15.66 -12.79 10.83
CA LEU A 16 15.05 -12.20 9.65
C LEU A 16 14.28 -13.26 8.84
N PRO A 17 13.10 -12.92 8.30
CA PRO A 17 12.31 -13.85 7.51
C PRO A 17 13.11 -14.33 6.28
N GLY A 18 13.17 -15.65 6.07
CA GLY A 18 13.91 -16.26 4.96
C GLY A 18 15.41 -16.50 5.19
N ILE A 19 15.96 -16.10 6.34
CA ILE A 19 17.38 -16.30 6.66
C ILE A 19 17.53 -17.33 7.78
N GLY A 20 17.93 -18.55 7.42
CA GLY A 20 18.27 -19.59 8.40
C GLY A 20 19.68 -19.43 9.01
N PRO A 21 20.02 -20.19 10.07
CA PRO A 21 21.30 -20.06 10.79
C PRO A 21 22.54 -20.17 9.90
N LYS A 22 22.53 -21.09 8.91
CA LYS A 22 23.63 -21.24 7.95
C LYS A 22 23.79 -20.04 7.03
N SER A 23 22.68 -19.45 6.58
CA SER A 23 22.70 -18.25 5.74
C SER A 23 23.16 -17.04 6.55
N ALA A 24 22.66 -16.87 7.78
CA ALA A 24 23.09 -15.84 8.72
C ALA A 24 24.60 -15.91 8.97
N GLN A 25 25.13 -17.11 9.26
CA GLN A 25 26.56 -17.35 9.38
C GLN A 25 27.32 -16.94 8.11
N ARG A 26 26.84 -17.33 6.93
CA ARG A 26 27.48 -16.96 5.66
C ARG A 26 27.55 -15.44 5.46
N ILE A 27 26.49 -14.71 5.81
CA ILE A 27 26.44 -13.24 5.73
C ILE A 27 27.41 -12.62 6.73
N ALA A 28 27.39 -13.07 7.99
CA ALA A 28 28.28 -12.55 9.03
C ALA A 28 29.76 -12.73 8.68
N PHE A 29 30.15 -13.91 8.16
CA PHE A 29 31.52 -14.16 7.70
C PHE A 29 31.90 -13.40 6.42
N HIS A 30 30.93 -13.01 5.59
CA HIS A 30 31.18 -12.13 4.46
C HIS A 30 31.52 -10.72 4.95
N LEU A 31 30.77 -10.20 5.94
CA LEU A 31 31.01 -8.87 6.52
C LEU A 31 32.37 -8.73 7.23
N LEU A 32 32.98 -9.82 7.68
CA LEU A 32 34.36 -9.80 8.20
C LEU A 32 35.42 -9.56 7.11
N LYS A 33 35.07 -9.71 5.82
CA LYS A 33 35.99 -9.65 4.69
C LYS A 33 35.81 -8.40 3.82
N VAL A 34 34.71 -7.67 4.00
CA VAL A 34 34.45 -6.42 3.25
C VAL A 34 35.21 -5.26 3.89
N GLU A 35 35.31 -4.15 3.17
CA GLU A 35 35.97 -2.95 3.68
C GLU A 35 35.12 -2.28 4.78
N PRO A 36 35.73 -1.62 5.78
CA PRO A 36 34.98 -0.95 6.85
C PRO A 36 33.91 0.03 6.32
N GLU A 37 34.20 0.72 5.21
CA GLU A 37 33.26 1.64 4.57
C GLU A 37 31.98 0.97 4.05
N ASP A 38 32.02 -0.30 3.66
CA ASP A 38 30.84 -1.06 3.25
C ASP A 38 29.96 -1.42 4.46
N VAL A 39 30.60 -1.76 5.58
CA VAL A 39 29.91 -2.04 6.85
C VAL A 39 29.22 -0.76 7.36
N ASP A 40 29.93 0.37 7.34
CA ASP A 40 29.39 1.67 7.73
C ASP A 40 28.21 2.10 6.85
N ARG A 41 28.28 1.83 5.54
CA ARG A 41 27.18 2.07 4.59
C ARG A 41 25.95 1.24 4.93
N LEU A 42 26.12 -0.05 5.26
CA LEU A 42 25.01 -0.92 5.68
C LEU A 42 24.40 -0.46 6.99
N GLN A 43 25.22 -0.14 8.00
CA GLN A 43 24.76 0.38 9.29
C GLN A 43 23.97 1.68 9.11
N SER A 44 24.47 2.59 8.27
CA SER A 44 23.80 3.85 7.94
C SER A 44 22.47 3.64 7.23
N ALA A 45 22.39 2.65 6.32
CA ALA A 45 21.14 2.31 5.66
C ALA A 45 20.09 1.76 6.64
N LEU A 46 20.49 0.86 7.54
CA LEU A 46 19.62 0.34 8.60
C LEU A 46 19.14 1.44 9.55
N ALA A 47 20.04 2.36 9.95
CA ALA A 47 19.69 3.51 10.76
C ALA A 47 18.67 4.41 10.06
N ARG A 48 18.85 4.71 8.76
CA ARG A 48 17.89 5.51 7.98
C ARG A 48 16.53 4.84 7.83
N VAL A 49 16.46 3.52 7.73
CA VAL A 49 15.15 2.82 7.71
C VAL A 49 14.45 2.93 9.05
N ARG A 50 15.18 2.77 10.16
CA ARG A 50 14.63 2.96 11.50
C ARG A 50 14.17 4.41 11.75
N ASP A 51 14.95 5.38 11.28
CA ASP A 51 14.78 6.79 11.65
C ASP A 51 14.03 7.63 10.59
N GLY A 52 13.86 7.13 9.37
CA GLY A 52 13.40 7.91 8.19
C GLY A 52 12.35 7.22 7.32
N VAL A 53 11.74 6.12 7.77
CA VAL A 53 10.52 5.61 7.12
C VAL A 53 9.36 6.48 7.55
N HIS A 54 8.93 7.38 6.65
CA HIS A 54 7.71 8.15 6.83
C HIS A 54 6.55 7.42 6.18
N PHE A 55 5.41 7.43 6.86
CA PHE A 55 4.14 7.04 6.27
C PHE A 55 3.45 8.28 5.74
N CYS A 56 3.04 8.23 4.48
CA CYS A 56 2.31 9.30 3.83
C CYS A 56 1.08 9.65 4.65
N ARG A 57 0.96 10.90 5.07
CA ARG A 57 -0.17 11.38 5.88
C ARG A 57 -1.54 11.22 5.19
N ILE A 58 -1.56 11.10 3.86
CA ILE A 58 -2.77 11.00 3.04
C ILE A 58 -3.19 9.54 2.82
N CYS A 59 -2.25 8.70 2.43
CA CYS A 59 -2.55 7.34 1.94
C CYS A 59 -1.87 6.22 2.73
N GLY A 60 -1.04 6.51 3.73
CA GLY A 60 -0.33 5.49 4.50
C GLY A 60 0.81 4.77 3.76
N ASN A 61 1.12 5.13 2.51
CA ASN A 61 2.26 4.55 1.79
C ASN A 61 3.61 4.97 2.39
N ILE A 62 4.63 4.12 2.26
CA ILE A 62 6.00 4.44 2.64
C ILE A 62 6.59 5.50 1.70
N SER A 63 7.19 6.54 2.29
CA SER A 63 7.73 7.70 1.57
C SER A 63 8.96 8.27 2.28
N ALA A 64 9.80 9.00 1.55
CA ALA A 64 10.88 9.81 2.12
C ALA A 64 10.36 11.14 2.70
N ASP A 65 9.25 11.65 2.13
CA ASP A 65 8.59 12.89 2.54
C ASP A 65 7.22 12.60 3.21
N GLU A 66 6.63 13.60 3.86
CA GLU A 66 5.30 13.49 4.50
C GLU A 66 4.17 13.08 3.55
N VAL A 67 4.34 13.36 2.25
CA VAL A 67 3.40 13.00 1.19
C VAL A 67 4.15 12.17 0.15
N CYS A 68 3.63 11.00 -0.19
CA CYS A 68 4.28 10.14 -1.17
C CYS A 68 4.12 10.67 -2.60
N ARG A 69 5.02 10.21 -3.49
CA ARG A 69 5.03 10.58 -4.92
C ARG A 69 3.68 10.39 -5.62
N TYR A 70 2.88 9.39 -5.24
CA TYR A 70 1.59 9.11 -5.88
C TYR A 70 0.50 10.10 -5.44
N CYS A 71 0.55 10.59 -4.20
CA CYS A 71 -0.37 11.63 -3.75
C CYS A 71 0.06 13.00 -4.30
N ALA A 72 1.37 13.27 -4.39
CA ALA A 72 1.91 14.51 -4.91
C ALA A 72 1.76 14.68 -6.43
N ASP A 73 1.67 13.58 -7.20
CA ASP A 73 1.51 13.63 -8.65
C ASP A 73 0.14 14.20 -9.05
N THR A 74 0.15 15.39 -9.66
CA THR A 74 -1.06 16.09 -10.10
C THR A 74 -1.70 15.49 -11.35
N ARG A 75 -1.00 14.60 -12.06
CA ARG A 75 -1.52 13.92 -13.25
C ARG A 75 -2.43 12.74 -12.90
N ARG A 76 -2.39 12.29 -11.65
CA ARG A 76 -3.23 11.19 -11.18
C ARG A 76 -4.63 11.65 -10.86
N ASP A 77 -5.60 10.80 -11.17
CA ASP A 77 -6.98 11.05 -10.83
C ASP A 77 -7.15 11.05 -9.31
N ARG A 78 -7.66 12.18 -8.78
CA ARG A 78 -7.87 12.35 -7.34
C ARG A 78 -9.17 11.71 -6.87
N GLY A 79 -10.13 11.50 -7.77
CA GLY A 79 -11.43 10.89 -7.48
C GLY A 79 -11.37 9.37 -7.38
N LEU A 80 -10.30 8.74 -7.88
CA LEU A 80 -10.11 7.29 -7.84
C LEU A 80 -9.13 6.90 -6.72
N ILE A 81 -9.56 6.00 -5.83
CA ILE A 81 -8.72 5.42 -4.77
C ILE A 81 -8.63 3.90 -4.92
N CYS A 82 -7.41 3.37 -5.04
CA CYS A 82 -7.15 1.94 -4.95
C CYS A 82 -6.61 1.58 -3.55
N VAL A 83 -7.40 0.82 -2.79
CA VAL A 83 -7.10 0.40 -1.43
C VAL A 83 -6.34 -0.94 -1.48
N VAL A 84 -5.13 -0.96 -0.93
CA VAL A 84 -4.25 -2.14 -0.87
C VAL A 84 -3.91 -2.49 0.59
N GLU A 85 -3.50 -3.73 0.84
CA GLU A 85 -3.11 -4.18 2.17
C GLU A 85 -1.78 -3.56 2.58
N GLU A 86 -0.77 -3.65 1.71
CA GLU A 86 0.58 -3.22 1.99
C GLU A 86 1.19 -2.30 0.92
N ALA A 87 2.24 -1.56 1.29
CA ALA A 87 2.94 -0.65 0.39
C ALA A 87 3.58 -1.36 -0.83
N ARG A 88 3.94 -2.64 -0.68
CA ARG A 88 4.51 -3.46 -1.77
C ARG A 88 3.51 -3.73 -2.89
N ASP A 89 2.21 -3.78 -2.56
CA ASP A 89 1.14 -4.11 -3.52
C ASP A 89 0.95 -2.97 -4.53
N ILE A 90 1.22 -1.73 -4.10
CA ILE A 90 1.30 -0.58 -5.02
C ILE A 90 2.28 -0.86 -6.15
N GLN A 91 3.45 -1.43 -5.86
CA GLN A 91 4.44 -1.73 -6.89
C GLN A 91 3.98 -2.84 -7.84
N ALA A 92 3.10 -3.74 -7.40
CA ALA A 92 2.51 -4.76 -8.28
C ALA A 92 1.54 -4.12 -9.28
N ILE A 93 0.70 -3.19 -8.82
CA ILE A 93 -0.27 -2.48 -9.66
C ILE A 93 0.46 -1.51 -10.59
N GLU A 94 1.42 -0.72 -10.11
CA GLU A 94 2.17 0.24 -10.93
C GLU A 94 2.96 -0.42 -12.06
N ARG A 95 3.40 -1.68 -11.89
CA ARG A 95 4.09 -2.43 -12.95
C ARG A 95 3.20 -2.74 -14.15
N THR A 96 1.87 -2.68 -14.00
CA THR A 96 0.95 -2.86 -15.14
C THR A 96 0.93 -1.63 -16.04
N GLY A 97 1.12 -0.42 -15.47
CA GLY A 97 1.00 0.85 -16.19
C GLY A 97 -0.43 1.26 -16.52
N GLU A 98 -1.44 0.53 -16.02
CA GLU A 98 -2.86 0.72 -16.38
C GLU A 98 -3.64 1.57 -15.37
N TYR A 99 -3.10 1.79 -14.17
CA TYR A 99 -3.81 2.49 -13.09
C TYR A 99 -3.33 3.93 -12.93
N GLU A 100 -4.23 4.89 -13.14
CA GLU A 100 -3.93 6.32 -13.09
C GLU A 100 -4.45 7.03 -11.82
N GLY A 101 -5.14 6.31 -10.94
CA GLY A 101 -5.66 6.85 -9.69
C GLY A 101 -4.62 6.92 -8.56
N ARG A 102 -5.09 7.26 -7.35
CA ARG A 102 -4.26 7.31 -6.12
C ARG A 102 -4.46 6.06 -5.27
N TYR A 103 -3.48 5.75 -4.42
CA TYR A 103 -3.56 4.58 -3.53
C TYR A 103 -4.03 4.92 -2.12
N HIS A 104 -4.40 3.90 -1.36
CA HIS A 104 -4.51 3.92 0.10
C HIS A 104 -4.02 2.59 0.67
N VAL A 105 -3.09 2.63 1.64
CA VAL A 105 -2.47 1.46 2.25
C VAL A 105 -3.08 1.23 3.62
N LEU A 106 -3.73 0.07 3.79
CA LEU A 106 -4.37 -0.31 5.05
C LEU A 106 -3.35 -0.63 6.15
N GLY A 107 -2.16 -1.12 5.80
CA GLY A 107 -1.16 -1.58 6.75
C GLY A 107 -1.38 -3.03 7.20
N GLY A 108 -2.06 -3.83 6.36
CA GLY A 108 -2.42 -5.22 6.63
C GLY A 108 -3.88 -5.53 6.28
N ALA A 109 -4.33 -6.69 6.75
CA ALA A 109 -5.71 -7.17 6.63
C ALA A 109 -6.29 -7.49 8.02
N LEU A 110 -7.60 -7.59 8.11
CA LEU A 110 -8.31 -8.04 9.30
C LEU A 110 -7.97 -9.49 9.59
N ASP A 111 -7.41 -9.73 10.78
CA ASP A 111 -7.09 -11.06 11.29
C ASP A 111 -7.58 -11.19 12.74
N PRO A 112 -8.82 -11.65 12.95
CA PRO A 112 -9.37 -11.85 14.29
C PRO A 112 -8.59 -12.88 15.13
N LEU A 113 -7.90 -13.83 14.49
CA LEU A 113 -7.14 -14.87 15.18
C LEU A 113 -5.76 -14.35 15.60
N GLY A 114 -5.13 -13.51 14.78
CA GLY A 114 -3.90 -12.77 15.08
C GLY A 114 -4.12 -11.52 15.92
N GLY A 115 -5.37 -11.17 16.24
CA GLY A 115 -5.71 -10.00 17.06
C GLY A 115 -5.62 -8.66 16.33
N VAL A 116 -5.63 -8.67 14.99
CA VAL A 116 -5.64 -7.47 14.15
C VAL A 116 -7.08 -7.12 13.78
N GLY A 117 -7.61 -6.07 14.40
CA GLY A 117 -8.93 -5.52 14.11
C GLY A 117 -8.89 -4.28 13.21
N PRO A 118 -10.04 -3.61 13.04
CA PRO A 118 -10.14 -2.42 12.20
C PRO A 118 -9.35 -1.21 12.71
N ASN A 119 -9.09 -1.13 14.02
CA ASN A 119 -8.41 0.02 14.64
C ASN A 119 -6.89 -0.05 14.48
N GLU A 120 -6.37 -1.25 14.22
CA GLU A 120 -4.97 -1.52 13.92
C GLU A 120 -4.61 -1.21 12.46
N LEU A 121 -5.61 -0.96 11.62
CA LEU A 121 -5.48 -0.64 10.20
C LEU A 121 -5.78 0.84 9.93
N ASN A 122 -5.25 1.36 8.82
CA ASN A 122 -5.46 2.74 8.36
C ASN A 122 -6.86 3.00 7.76
N ILE A 123 -7.89 2.31 8.25
CA ILE A 123 -9.28 2.45 7.79
C ILE A 123 -9.84 3.83 8.15
N ARG A 124 -9.51 4.34 9.35
CA ARG A 124 -9.98 5.65 9.79
C ARG A 124 -9.53 6.77 8.83
N THR A 125 -8.27 6.74 8.42
CA THR A 125 -7.71 7.74 7.49
C THR A 125 -8.35 7.62 6.10
N LEU A 126 -8.69 6.40 5.66
CA LEU A 126 -9.45 6.19 4.41
C LEU A 126 -10.81 6.89 4.48
N LEU A 127 -11.56 6.70 5.57
CA LEU A 127 -12.86 7.33 5.75
C LEU A 127 -12.76 8.86 5.82
N GLN A 128 -11.75 9.39 6.51
CA GLN A 128 -11.50 10.83 6.56
C GLN A 128 -11.18 11.41 5.18
N ARG A 129 -10.46 10.64 4.35
CA ARG A 129 -10.12 11.03 2.99
C ARG A 129 -11.34 11.02 2.07
N ILE A 130 -12.19 9.99 2.16
CA ILE A 130 -13.45 9.89 1.40
C ILE A 130 -14.45 10.97 1.84
N GLY A 131 -14.54 11.21 3.15
CA GLY A 131 -15.41 12.25 3.71
C GLY A 131 -14.91 13.69 3.55
N GLY A 132 -13.81 13.90 2.82
CA GLY A 132 -13.26 15.24 2.56
C GLY A 132 -12.69 15.97 3.77
N VAL A 133 -12.43 15.25 4.88
CA VAL A 133 -11.92 15.83 6.14
C VAL A 133 -10.39 15.98 6.11
N LEU A 134 -9.71 15.14 5.33
CA LEU A 134 -8.25 15.13 5.25
C LEU A 134 -7.77 16.12 4.20
N ALA A 135 -6.96 17.10 4.63
CA ALA A 135 -6.36 18.07 3.71
C ALA A 135 -5.50 17.36 2.65
N ASP A 136 -5.71 17.68 1.37
CA ASP A 136 -4.93 17.14 0.26
C ASP A 136 -3.56 17.82 0.16
N VAL A 137 -2.82 17.57 -0.93
CA VAL A 137 -1.59 18.29 -1.27
C VAL A 137 -1.93 19.72 -1.70
N PRO A 138 -1.30 20.77 -1.13
CA PRO A 138 -1.50 22.14 -1.59
C PRO A 138 -1.14 22.26 -3.08
N ALA A 139 -1.88 23.10 -3.80
CA ALA A 139 -1.64 23.31 -5.22
C ALA A 139 -0.17 23.77 -5.46
N PRO A 140 0.51 23.26 -6.49
CA PRO A 140 1.87 23.70 -6.81
C PRO A 140 1.89 25.22 -7.12
N PRO A 141 2.96 25.93 -6.77
CA PRO A 141 3.06 27.37 -7.03
C PRO A 141 2.98 27.65 -8.54
N GLY A 142 2.09 28.58 -8.93
CA GLY A 142 1.79 28.92 -10.34
C GLY A 142 0.45 28.40 -10.85
N PHE A 143 -0.25 27.56 -10.07
CA PHE A 143 -1.64 27.16 -10.28
C PHE A 143 -2.56 28.22 -9.64
N GLY A 144 -2.76 29.34 -10.33
CA GLY A 144 -3.63 30.45 -9.91
C GLY A 144 -4.88 30.56 -10.79
N PRO A 145 -5.95 31.22 -10.33
CA PRO A 145 -7.26 31.20 -10.97
C PRO A 145 -7.17 31.81 -12.37
N GLY A 146 -7.37 30.99 -13.41
CA GLY A 146 -7.18 31.38 -14.80
C GLY A 146 -6.81 30.26 -15.77
N ASP A 147 -6.64 29.02 -15.30
CA ASP A 147 -6.77 27.86 -16.18
C ASP A 147 -8.19 27.30 -16.09
N ASP A 148 -8.68 26.76 -17.20
CA ASP A 148 -10.00 26.12 -17.31
C ASP A 148 -10.02 24.75 -16.58
N SER A 149 -9.48 24.67 -15.36
CA SER A 149 -9.58 23.48 -14.52
C SER A 149 -10.88 23.50 -13.69
N PRO A 150 -11.61 22.37 -13.57
CA PRO A 150 -12.84 22.28 -12.80
C PRO A 150 -12.69 22.41 -11.27
N ASN A 151 -11.48 22.66 -10.76
CA ASN A 151 -11.14 22.62 -9.32
C ASN A 151 -10.69 23.99 -8.76
N GLY A 152 -11.12 25.09 -9.38
CA GLY A 152 -10.77 26.46 -9.00
C GLY A 152 -11.66 27.07 -7.91
N GLU A 153 -12.03 26.34 -6.86
CA GLU A 153 -12.74 26.91 -5.70
C GLU A 153 -11.85 26.83 -4.45
N ILE A 154 -11.42 28.00 -3.98
CA ILE A 154 -10.80 28.16 -2.66
C ILE A 154 -11.95 28.41 -1.69
N ASP A 155 -12.03 27.69 -0.57
CA ASP A 155 -13.07 27.97 0.42
C ASP A 155 -12.87 29.36 1.07
N ALA A 156 -13.89 29.85 1.78
CA ALA A 156 -13.86 31.18 2.41
C ALA A 156 -12.72 31.37 3.43
N ASP A 157 -12.10 30.27 3.85
CA ASP A 157 -11.02 30.20 4.84
C ASP A 157 -9.63 30.00 4.20
N GLY A 158 -9.53 29.96 2.86
CA GLY A 158 -8.26 29.92 2.12
C GLY A 158 -7.69 28.52 1.89
N ASN A 159 -8.48 27.48 2.07
CA ASN A 159 -8.07 26.09 1.91
C ASN A 159 -8.46 25.52 0.53
N VAL A 160 -7.63 24.61 0.01
CA VAL A 160 -7.98 23.80 -1.15
C VAL A 160 -8.95 22.71 -0.67
N PRO A 161 -10.19 22.64 -1.20
CA PRO A 161 -11.15 21.62 -0.78
C PRO A 161 -10.58 20.23 -1.07
N ALA A 162 -10.85 19.30 -0.16
CA ALA A 162 -10.48 17.90 -0.37
C ALA A 162 -11.17 17.39 -1.65
N PRO A 163 -10.48 16.59 -2.49
CA PRO A 163 -11.05 16.09 -3.73
C PRO A 163 -12.27 15.22 -3.44
N GLU A 164 -13.32 15.38 -4.26
CA GLU A 164 -14.46 14.49 -4.23
C GLU A 164 -14.05 13.11 -4.75
N ILE A 165 -14.19 12.09 -3.90
CA ILE A 165 -13.86 10.71 -4.25
C ILE A 165 -15.07 10.05 -4.90
N THR A 166 -14.92 9.65 -6.15
CA THR A 166 -16.00 9.05 -6.96
C THR A 166 -15.96 7.53 -6.94
N GLU A 167 -14.78 6.92 -6.82
CA GLU A 167 -14.62 5.47 -6.78
C GLU A 167 -13.54 5.00 -5.79
N VAL A 168 -13.85 3.92 -5.09
CA VAL A 168 -12.90 3.13 -4.31
C VAL A 168 -12.81 1.71 -4.86
N ILE A 169 -11.64 1.36 -5.39
CA ILE A 169 -11.28 0.01 -5.82
C ILE A 169 -10.63 -0.72 -4.64
N ILE A 170 -11.24 -1.80 -4.19
CA ILE A 170 -10.65 -2.68 -3.16
C ILE A 170 -9.73 -3.70 -3.83
N ALA A 171 -8.44 -3.57 -3.57
CA ALA A 171 -7.37 -4.42 -4.07
C ALA A 171 -6.68 -5.18 -2.93
N THR A 172 -7.49 -5.78 -2.04
CA THR A 172 -7.01 -6.73 -1.03
C THR A 172 -6.76 -8.10 -1.65
N ASP A 173 -5.91 -8.88 -0.99
CA ASP A 173 -5.51 -10.20 -1.47
C ASP A 173 -6.71 -11.15 -1.55
N PRO A 174 -6.72 -12.10 -2.50
CA PRO A 174 -7.79 -13.08 -2.66
C PRO A 174 -7.69 -14.24 -1.64
N ASN A 175 -7.22 -13.97 -0.42
CA ASN A 175 -7.11 -14.91 0.69
C ASN A 175 -8.22 -14.66 1.75
N THR A 176 -8.28 -15.46 2.81
CA THR A 176 -9.36 -15.39 3.80
C THR A 176 -9.45 -14.01 4.47
N GLU A 177 -8.30 -13.48 4.88
CA GLU A 177 -8.16 -12.21 5.59
C GLU A 177 -8.49 -11.03 4.68
N GLY A 178 -7.99 -11.05 3.44
CA GLY A 178 -8.25 -10.03 2.42
C GLY A 178 -9.71 -10.03 1.94
N GLU A 179 -10.36 -11.19 1.84
CA GLU A 179 -11.80 -11.32 1.58
C GLU A 179 -12.65 -10.74 2.72
N ALA A 180 -12.29 -11.05 3.97
CA ALA A 180 -12.96 -10.50 5.14
C ALA A 180 -12.81 -8.98 5.20
N THR A 181 -11.60 -8.49 4.94
CA THR A 181 -11.28 -7.05 4.89
C THR A 181 -12.05 -6.35 3.77
N SER A 182 -12.09 -6.94 2.58
CA SER A 182 -12.86 -6.39 1.45
C SER A 182 -14.35 -6.28 1.77
N THR A 183 -14.92 -7.35 2.33
CA THR A 183 -16.34 -7.37 2.71
C THR A 183 -16.64 -6.35 3.80
N TYR A 184 -15.73 -6.18 4.76
CA TYR A 184 -15.86 -5.17 5.81
C TYR A 184 -15.82 -3.75 5.23
N LEU A 185 -14.82 -3.43 4.40
CA LEU A 185 -14.71 -2.14 3.74
C LEU A 185 -15.93 -1.85 2.86
N ALA A 186 -16.38 -2.81 2.06
CA ALA A 186 -17.56 -2.64 1.21
C ALA A 186 -18.87 -2.42 2.01
N ARG A 187 -18.95 -2.89 3.26
CA ARG A 187 -20.07 -2.56 4.16
C ARG A 187 -19.95 -1.15 4.70
N LEU A 188 -18.76 -0.76 5.11
CA LEU A 188 -18.48 0.56 5.71
C LEU A 188 -18.61 1.70 4.69
N LEU A 189 -18.17 1.47 3.46
CA LEU A 189 -18.19 2.47 2.39
C LEU A 189 -19.57 2.64 1.74
N ARG A 190 -20.52 1.73 1.99
CA ARG A 190 -21.90 1.84 1.49
C ARG A 190 -22.66 3.05 2.05
N ASP A 191 -22.23 3.58 3.19
CA ASP A 191 -22.88 4.73 3.83
C ASP A 191 -22.53 6.06 3.14
N PHE A 192 -21.59 6.07 2.18
CA PHE A 192 -21.23 7.26 1.41
C PHE A 192 -22.08 7.34 0.13
N PRO A 193 -23.00 8.31 0.01
CA PRO A 193 -23.86 8.43 -1.16
C PRO A 193 -23.03 8.85 -2.38
N GLY A 194 -23.29 8.23 -3.53
CA GLY A 194 -22.61 8.56 -4.79
C GLY A 194 -21.23 7.91 -4.96
N LEU A 195 -20.69 7.26 -3.93
CA LEU A 195 -19.41 6.56 -4.01
C LEU A 195 -19.56 5.21 -4.70
N ALA A 196 -18.85 5.00 -5.81
CA ALA A 196 -18.70 3.68 -6.41
C ALA A 196 -17.70 2.86 -5.59
N VAL A 197 -18.06 1.62 -5.22
CA VAL A 197 -17.14 0.69 -4.55
C VAL A 197 -17.00 -0.54 -5.43
N THR A 198 -15.80 -0.74 -5.96
CA THR A 198 -15.45 -1.84 -6.84
C THR A 198 -14.37 -2.71 -6.21
N ARG A 199 -14.12 -3.88 -6.79
CA ARG A 199 -13.10 -4.81 -6.34
C ARG A 199 -12.34 -5.35 -7.53
N LEU A 200 -11.04 -5.60 -7.37
CA LEU A 200 -10.28 -6.31 -8.40
C LEU A 200 -10.95 -7.66 -8.73
N ALA A 201 -10.94 -7.99 -10.01
CA ALA A 201 -11.56 -9.21 -10.50
C ALA A 201 -10.89 -10.44 -9.88
N SER A 202 -11.70 -11.42 -9.49
CA SER A 202 -11.23 -12.75 -9.12
C SER A 202 -11.39 -13.69 -10.30
N GLY A 203 -10.31 -14.36 -10.72
CA GLY A 203 -10.38 -15.30 -11.83
C GLY A 203 -9.05 -15.96 -12.15
N MET A 204 -9.00 -16.63 -13.29
CA MET A 204 -7.83 -17.36 -13.73
C MET A 204 -6.71 -16.41 -14.22
N PRO A 205 -5.44 -16.71 -13.93
CA PRO A 205 -4.32 -15.94 -14.48
C PRO A 205 -4.19 -16.16 -15.98
N LEU A 206 -3.72 -15.13 -16.70
CA LEU A 206 -3.39 -15.25 -18.12
C LEU A 206 -2.28 -16.29 -18.32
N GLY A 207 -2.45 -17.17 -19.30
CA GLY A 207 -1.52 -18.26 -19.60
C GLY A 207 -1.65 -19.48 -18.68
N GLY A 208 -2.63 -19.52 -17.78
CA GLY A 208 -2.99 -20.71 -17.02
C GLY A 208 -3.72 -21.76 -17.87
N ASP A 209 -3.62 -23.02 -17.46
CA ASP A 209 -4.38 -24.15 -18.03
C ASP A 209 -5.54 -24.52 -17.11
N LEU A 210 -6.74 -24.70 -17.66
CA LEU A 210 -7.96 -25.04 -16.91
C LEU A 210 -7.79 -26.31 -16.07
N GLU A 211 -7.00 -27.28 -16.55
CA GLU A 211 -6.76 -28.55 -15.86
C GLU A 211 -5.97 -28.37 -14.54
N TYR A 212 -5.18 -27.31 -14.42
CA TYR A 212 -4.30 -27.06 -13.27
C TYR A 212 -4.80 -25.94 -12.34
N VAL A 213 -5.97 -25.37 -12.60
CA VAL A 213 -6.56 -24.31 -11.76
C VAL A 213 -7.37 -24.95 -10.63
N ASP A 214 -7.27 -24.39 -9.42
CA ASP A 214 -8.03 -24.86 -8.27
C ASP A 214 -9.54 -24.59 -8.42
N GLU A 215 -10.35 -25.44 -7.79
CA GLU A 215 -11.82 -25.39 -7.91
C GLU A 215 -12.42 -24.05 -7.46
N LEU A 216 -11.82 -23.38 -6.47
CA LEU A 216 -12.31 -22.11 -5.95
C LEU A 216 -12.08 -20.99 -6.97
N THR A 217 -10.90 -20.93 -7.58
CA THR A 217 -10.59 -19.99 -8.66
C THR A 217 -11.48 -20.21 -9.88
N LEU A 218 -11.73 -21.47 -10.27
CA LEU A 218 -12.67 -21.80 -11.36
C LEU A 218 -14.09 -21.34 -11.05
N SER A 219 -14.58 -21.60 -9.84
CA SER A 219 -15.91 -21.18 -9.40
C SER A 219 -16.08 -19.66 -9.43
N ARG A 220 -15.05 -18.91 -8.97
CA ARG A 220 -15.02 -17.44 -9.04
C ARG A 220 -15.02 -16.95 -10.48
N ALA A 221 -14.19 -17.53 -11.35
CA ALA A 221 -14.13 -17.18 -12.77
C ALA A 221 -15.48 -17.42 -13.49
N LEU A 222 -16.17 -18.52 -13.20
CA LEU A 222 -17.49 -18.83 -13.75
C LEU A 222 -18.57 -17.86 -13.27
N THR A 223 -18.52 -17.49 -11.99
CA THR A 223 -19.46 -16.53 -11.39
C THR A 223 -19.26 -15.12 -11.96
N GLY A 224 -18.01 -14.71 -12.12
CA GLY A 224 -17.61 -13.42 -12.69
C GLY A 224 -17.44 -13.39 -14.22
N ARG A 225 -18.00 -14.37 -14.94
CA ARG A 225 -17.83 -14.46 -16.41
C ARG A 225 -18.35 -13.21 -17.10
N LEU A 226 -17.59 -12.74 -18.10
CA LEU A 226 -17.96 -11.58 -18.91
C LEU A 226 -18.74 -12.04 -20.16
N ALA A 227 -19.68 -11.22 -20.60
CA ALA A 227 -20.30 -11.39 -21.91
C ALA A 227 -19.35 -10.86 -22.99
N VAL A 228 -19.19 -11.62 -24.08
CA VAL A 228 -18.34 -11.27 -25.24
C VAL A 228 -19.19 -11.21 -26.50
#